data_AF-A0A7S1WK71-F1
#
_entry.id   AF-A0A7S1WK71-F1
#
_cell.length_a   1.000
_cell.length_b   1.000
_cell.length_c   1.000
_cell.angle_alpha   90.00
_cell.angle_beta   90.00
_cell.angle_gamma   90.00
#
_symmetry.space_group_name_H-M   'P 1'
#
loop_
_entity.id
_entity.type
_entity.pdbx_description
1 polymer ?
#
loop_
_entity_poly.entity_id
_entity_poly.type
_entity_poly.pdbx_seq_one_letter_code
_entity_poly.pdbx_strand_id
1 'polypeptide(L)'
;EVYEESLRALTAPNSPYLTTAPMKIRFRGEEGLDYGGVGREWFRLITSKMLDEGFPFFHKSDANVWWFSPRAKRMEPNWKPHYRFLGQVTGLAVRDRRHIALPLHPLVWKLLLYHEGIDFFRELKGSDPDLYVQMGRMG
;
A
#
# COMPACT_ATOMS: atom_id res chain seq x y z
N GLU A 1 -5.52 -8.24 -15.32
CA GLU A 1 -4.27 -7.53 -14.95
C GLU A 1 -3.95 -7.90 -13.50
N VAL A 2 -2.66 -8.12 -13.18
CA VAL A 2 -2.20 -8.66 -11.87
C VAL A 2 -2.78 -7.89 -10.69
N TYR A 3 -2.83 -6.55 -10.77
CA TYR A 3 -3.35 -5.70 -9.72
C TYR A 3 -4.84 -5.96 -9.43
N GLU A 4 -5.71 -5.82 -10.44
CA GLU A 4 -7.16 -5.96 -10.29
C GLU A 4 -7.59 -7.37 -9.88
N GLU A 5 -6.91 -8.39 -10.38
CA GLU A 5 -7.16 -9.78 -9.99
C GLU A 5 -6.76 -10.03 -8.53
N SER A 6 -5.62 -9.49 -8.10
CA SER A 6 -5.14 -9.61 -6.73
C SER A 6 -6.01 -8.83 -5.76
N LEU A 7 -6.43 -7.61 -6.13
CA LEU A 7 -7.39 -6.79 -5.38
C LEU A 7 -8.65 -7.59 -5.11
N ARG A 8 -9.31 -8.09 -6.17
CA ARG A 8 -10.53 -8.90 -6.06
C ARG A 8 -10.33 -10.13 -5.18
N ALA A 9 -9.22 -10.85 -5.35
CA ALA A 9 -8.92 -12.06 -4.60
C ALA A 9 -8.70 -11.81 -3.09
N LEU A 10 -7.95 -10.78 -2.72
CA LEU A 10 -7.63 -10.49 -1.31
C LEU A 10 -8.73 -9.72 -0.57
N THR A 11 -9.49 -8.87 -1.25
CA THR A 11 -10.57 -8.11 -0.60
C THR A 11 -11.89 -8.85 -0.52
N ALA A 12 -12.00 -10.04 -1.15
CA ALA A 12 -13.18 -10.88 -1.06
C ALA A 12 -13.51 -11.24 0.41
N PRO A 13 -14.79 -11.34 0.77
CA PRO A 13 -15.19 -11.91 2.05
C PRO A 13 -14.58 -13.29 2.24
N ASN A 14 -14.04 -13.57 3.43
CA ASN A 14 -13.40 -14.84 3.77
C ASN A 14 -12.32 -15.29 2.75
N SER A 15 -11.55 -14.33 2.23
CA SER A 15 -10.48 -14.61 1.26
C SER A 15 -9.58 -15.77 1.75
N PRO A 16 -9.48 -16.89 1.01
CA PRO A 16 -8.71 -18.06 1.43
C PRO A 16 -7.20 -17.82 1.43
N TYR A 17 -6.77 -16.66 0.91
CA TYR A 17 -5.37 -16.27 0.83
C TYR A 17 -4.88 -15.54 2.10
N LEU A 18 -5.81 -15.07 2.95
CA LEU A 18 -5.51 -14.36 4.20
C LEU A 18 -5.45 -15.32 5.39
N THR A 19 -4.62 -16.35 5.26
CA THR A 19 -4.40 -17.36 6.30
C THR A 19 -3.03 -17.17 6.95
N THR A 20 -2.66 -18.06 7.88
CA THR A 20 -1.29 -18.12 8.41
C THR A 20 -0.32 -18.85 7.48
N ALA A 21 -0.82 -19.55 6.47
CA ALA A 21 0.01 -20.30 5.53
C ALA A 21 0.73 -19.34 4.56
N PRO A 22 2.00 -19.63 4.20
CA PRO A 22 2.73 -18.84 3.21
C PRO A 22 1.98 -18.72 1.87
N MET A 23 2.06 -17.56 1.22
CA MET A 23 1.41 -17.39 -0.08
C MET A 23 2.14 -18.20 -1.16
N LYS A 24 1.34 -18.76 -2.08
CA LYS A 24 1.82 -19.38 -3.31
C LYS A 24 1.29 -18.57 -4.48
N ILE A 25 2.18 -17.90 -5.20
CA ILE A 25 1.83 -17.14 -6.40
C ILE A 25 2.22 -17.95 -7.64
N ARG A 26 1.34 -17.94 -8.65
CA ARG A 26 1.61 -18.50 -9.98
C ARG A 26 1.04 -17.57 -11.04
N PHE A 27 1.89 -17.03 -11.90
CA PHE A 27 1.40 -16.28 -13.07
C PHE A 27 0.89 -17.24 -14.15
N ARG A 28 -0.10 -16.78 -14.93
CA ARG A 28 -0.69 -17.60 -16.00
C ARG A 28 0.37 -17.86 -17.08
N GLY A 29 0.62 -19.14 -17.37
CA GLY A 29 1.56 -19.55 -18.43
C GLY A 29 3.02 -19.69 -17.98
N GLU A 30 3.34 -19.50 -16.69
CA GLU A 30 4.68 -19.78 -16.16
C GLU A 30 4.78 -21.21 -15.62
N GLU A 31 5.77 -21.97 -16.10
CA GLU A 31 6.17 -23.25 -15.53
C GLU A 31 7.10 -23.00 -14.33
N GLY A 32 6.54 -23.01 -13.13
CA GLY A 32 7.33 -22.88 -11.92
C GLY A 32 6.48 -22.89 -10.65
N LEU A 33 6.92 -23.67 -9.66
CA LEU A 33 6.50 -23.47 -8.27
C LEU A 33 7.31 -22.29 -7.68
N ASP A 34 6.70 -21.46 -6.84
CA ASP A 34 7.34 -20.25 -6.29
C ASP A 34 8.60 -20.60 -5.46
N TYR A 35 9.78 -20.55 -6.08
CA TYR A 35 11.10 -20.61 -5.40
C TYR A 35 11.48 -19.25 -4.76
N GLY A 36 10.49 -18.39 -4.49
CA GLY A 36 10.67 -17.05 -3.90
C GLY A 36 10.91 -15.94 -4.92
N GLY A 37 11.11 -16.25 -6.20
CA GLY A 37 11.22 -15.25 -7.27
C GLY A 37 9.86 -14.67 -7.67
N VAL A 38 8.90 -15.55 -7.95
CA VAL A 38 7.58 -15.18 -8.48
C VAL A 38 6.84 -14.30 -7.48
N GLY A 39 6.83 -14.69 -6.21
CA GLY A 39 6.12 -13.90 -5.25
C GLY A 39 6.82 -12.59 -4.85
N ARG A 40 8.16 -12.49 -4.97
CA ARG A 40 8.86 -11.18 -4.87
C ARG A 40 8.41 -10.24 -5.98
N GLU A 41 8.32 -10.75 -7.21
CA GLU A 41 7.84 -9.98 -8.35
C GLU A 41 6.39 -9.55 -8.18
N TRP A 42 5.53 -10.43 -7.67
CA TRP A 42 4.14 -10.08 -7.35
C TRP A 42 4.06 -8.91 -6.36
N PHE A 43 4.79 -8.94 -5.25
CA PHE A 43 4.83 -7.80 -4.31
C PHE A 43 5.31 -6.52 -4.99
N ARG A 44 6.34 -6.60 -5.83
CA ARG A 44 6.87 -5.46 -6.58
C ARG A 44 5.83 -4.87 -7.52
N LEU A 45 5.13 -5.70 -8.30
CA LEU A 45 4.09 -5.25 -9.25
C LEU A 45 2.95 -4.53 -8.53
N ILE A 46 2.47 -5.09 -7.41
CA ILE A 46 1.38 -4.49 -6.64
C ILE A 46 1.81 -3.16 -6.01
N THR A 47 2.97 -3.13 -5.33
CA THR A 47 3.46 -1.92 -4.65
C THR A 47 3.82 -0.81 -5.65
N SER A 48 4.45 -1.15 -6.78
CA SER A 48 4.76 -0.18 -7.83
C SER A 48 3.50 0.43 -8.45
N LYS A 49 2.46 -0.38 -8.69
CA LYS A 49 1.19 0.14 -9.23
C LYS A 49 0.48 1.07 -8.25
N MET A 50 0.53 0.78 -6.95
CA MET A 50 -0.05 1.65 -5.91
C MET A 50 0.67 2.99 -5.78
N LEU A 51 2.00 2.97 -5.95
CA LEU A 51 2.89 4.12 -5.86
C LEU A 51 3.25 4.64 -7.26
N ASP A 52 2.25 4.69 -8.14
CA ASP A 52 2.36 5.27 -9.47
C ASP A 52 1.64 6.63 -9.47
N GLU A 53 2.28 7.68 -9.98
CA GLU A 53 1.69 9.04 -9.99
C GLU A 53 0.44 9.16 -10.88
N GLY A 54 0.30 8.26 -11.87
CA GLY A 54 -0.90 8.12 -12.67
C GLY A 54 -2.03 7.39 -11.94
N PHE A 55 -1.74 6.76 -10.79
CA PHE A 55 -2.71 6.05 -9.98
C PHE A 55 -3.19 6.93 -8.80
N PRO A 56 -4.49 6.99 -8.50
CA PRO A 56 -5.05 8.11 -7.73
C PRO A 56 -4.83 8.03 -6.21
N PHE A 57 -4.11 7.02 -5.71
CA PHE A 57 -4.08 6.68 -4.28
C PHE A 57 -2.94 7.33 -3.51
N PHE A 58 -1.78 7.51 -4.15
CA PHE A 58 -0.63 8.10 -3.51
C PHE A 58 -0.04 9.19 -4.39
N HIS A 59 0.61 10.15 -3.76
CA HIS A 59 1.42 11.15 -4.44
C HIS A 59 2.74 11.27 -3.72
N LYS A 60 3.76 11.71 -4.44
CA LYS A 60 5.07 11.99 -3.88
C LYS A 60 5.08 13.40 -3.31
N SER A 61 5.57 13.54 -2.08
CA SER A 61 5.94 14.83 -1.49
C SER A 61 7.26 15.34 -2.09
N ASP A 62 7.57 16.61 -1.85
CA ASP A 62 8.85 17.22 -2.25
C ASP A 62 10.05 16.56 -1.53
N ALA A 63 9.81 15.96 -0.35
CA ALA A 63 10.78 15.15 0.38
C ALA A 63 10.99 13.74 -0.20
N ASN A 64 10.47 13.45 -1.40
CA ASN A 64 10.56 12.16 -2.09
C ASN A 64 9.92 10.97 -1.34
N VAL A 65 9.06 11.23 -0.35
CA VAL A 65 8.26 10.19 0.34
C VAL A 65 6.83 10.19 -0.15
N TRP A 66 6.18 9.03 -0.13
CA TRP A 66 4.81 8.88 -0.60
C TRP A 66 3.79 9.15 0.50
N TRP A 67 2.73 9.86 0.13
CA TRP A 67 1.59 10.18 0.98
C TRP A 67 0.25 9.87 0.33
N PHE A 68 -0.78 9.67 1.16
CA PHE A 68 -2.14 9.46 0.71
C PHE A 68 -2.63 10.64 -0.14
N SER A 69 -3.13 10.34 -1.33
CA SER A 69 -3.65 11.35 -2.24
C SER A 69 -5.09 11.74 -1.85
N PRO A 70 -5.42 13.03 -1.72
CA PRO A 70 -6.80 13.46 -1.50
C PRO A 70 -7.66 13.28 -2.75
N ARG A 71 -7.04 13.05 -3.92
CA ARG A 71 -7.75 12.84 -5.18
C ARG A 71 -8.38 11.45 -5.26
N ALA A 72 -7.94 10.49 -4.43
CA ALA A 72 -8.38 9.10 -4.45
C ALA A 72 -9.91 8.99 -4.46
N LYS A 73 -10.59 9.67 -3.53
CA LYS A 73 -12.05 9.62 -3.40
C LYS A 73 -12.80 10.17 -4.61
N ARG A 74 -12.22 11.16 -5.30
CA ARG A 74 -12.83 11.80 -6.47
C ARG A 74 -12.58 11.00 -7.75
N MET A 75 -11.41 10.39 -7.87
CA MET A 75 -10.98 9.70 -9.09
C MET A 75 -11.36 8.23 -9.10
N GLU A 76 -11.51 7.59 -7.93
CA GLU A 76 -11.90 6.19 -7.80
C GLU A 76 -13.07 6.07 -6.80
N PRO A 77 -14.32 5.88 -7.27
CA PRO A 77 -15.49 5.72 -6.40
C PRO A 77 -15.33 4.60 -5.37
N ASN A 78 -14.65 3.51 -5.72
CA ASN A 78 -14.41 2.34 -4.87
C ASN A 78 -13.03 2.37 -4.21
N TRP A 79 -12.52 3.55 -3.85
CA TRP A 79 -11.17 3.72 -3.32
C TRP A 79 -10.84 2.93 -2.04
N LYS A 80 -11.84 2.68 -1.17
CA LYS A 80 -11.64 2.01 0.14
C LYS A 80 -11.02 0.60 0.01
N PRO A 81 -11.56 -0.30 -0.84
CA PRO A 81 -10.93 -1.58 -1.17
C PRO A 81 -9.44 -1.51 -1.50
N HIS A 82 -8.97 -0.48 -2.20
CA HIS A 82 -7.56 -0.38 -2.60
C HIS A 82 -6.63 -0.13 -1.41
N TYR A 83 -7.03 0.73 -0.45
CA TYR A 83 -6.26 0.90 0.78
C TYR A 83 -6.31 -0.33 1.69
N ARG A 84 -7.47 -1.00 1.76
CA ARG A 84 -7.59 -2.29 2.46
C ARG A 84 -6.63 -3.33 1.84
N PHE A 85 -6.60 -3.39 0.51
CA PHE A 85 -5.72 -4.27 -0.24
C PHE A 85 -4.25 -3.99 0.03
N LEU A 86 -3.81 -2.72 0.04
CA LEU A 86 -2.44 -2.37 0.42
C LEU A 86 -2.10 -2.83 1.85
N GLY A 87 -3.02 -2.65 2.79
CA GLY A 87 -2.86 -3.14 4.17
C GLY A 87 -2.71 -4.66 4.24
N GLN A 88 -3.54 -5.40 3.49
CA GLN A 88 -3.46 -6.86 3.37
C GLN A 88 -2.14 -7.31 2.75
N VAL A 89 -1.71 -6.68 1.65
CA VAL A 89 -0.43 -6.96 0.98
C VAL A 89 0.74 -6.69 1.95
N THR A 90 0.70 -5.59 2.70
CA THR A 90 1.73 -5.26 3.71
C THR A 90 1.76 -6.31 4.82
N GLY A 91 0.60 -6.73 5.33
CA GLY A 91 0.51 -7.79 6.35
C GLY A 91 1.02 -9.14 5.85
N LEU A 92 0.72 -9.49 4.59
CA LEU A 92 1.23 -10.70 3.94
C LEU A 92 2.76 -10.66 3.77
N ALA A 93 3.32 -9.50 3.43
CA ALA A 93 4.77 -9.31 3.33
C ALA A 93 5.46 -9.53 4.70
N VAL A 94 4.89 -8.96 5.77
CA VAL A 94 5.39 -9.16 7.14
C VAL A 94 5.30 -10.62 7.55
N ARG A 95 4.15 -11.28 7.34
CA ARG A 95 3.93 -12.70 7.65
C ARG A 95 4.95 -13.60 6.92
N ASP A 96 5.16 -13.35 5.64
CA ASP A 96 6.05 -14.16 4.79
C ASP A 96 7.52 -13.73 4.88
N ARG A 97 7.85 -12.76 5.75
CA ARG A 97 9.19 -12.18 5.94
C ARG A 97 9.80 -11.68 4.62
N ARG A 98 8.98 -11.05 3.78
CA ARG A 98 9.38 -10.52 2.48
C ARG A 98 9.52 -9.01 2.53
N HIS A 99 10.60 -8.52 1.92
CA HIS A 99 10.84 -7.09 1.79
C HIS A 99 9.96 -6.54 0.66
N ILE A 100 9.31 -5.41 0.92
CA ILE A 100 8.50 -4.68 -0.06
C ILE A 100 8.91 -3.22 -0.06
N ALA A 101 8.87 -2.60 -1.24
CA ALA A 101 9.20 -1.19 -1.40
C ALA A 101 7.96 -0.33 -1.12
N LEU A 102 7.84 0.14 0.12
CA LEU A 102 6.83 1.11 0.52
C LEU A 102 7.51 2.34 1.16
N PRO A 103 8.14 3.22 0.37
CA PRO A 103 8.74 4.47 0.85
C PRO A 103 7.67 5.51 1.25
N LEU A 104 6.75 5.11 2.12
CA LEU A 104 5.72 5.96 2.70
C LEU A 104 6.35 6.90 3.74
N HIS A 105 5.76 8.07 3.93
CA HIS A 105 6.17 9.01 4.96
C HIS A 105 6.19 8.33 6.35
N PRO A 106 7.20 8.57 7.22
CA PRO A 106 7.36 7.88 8.51
C PRO A 106 6.14 7.92 9.43
N LEU A 107 5.35 9.00 9.37
CA LEU A 107 4.12 9.15 10.13
C LEU A 107 3.10 8.04 9.84
N VAL A 108 3.05 7.47 8.62
CA VAL A 108 2.17 6.33 8.31
C VAL A 108 2.49 5.14 9.22
N TRP A 109 3.78 4.82 9.37
CA TRP A 109 4.23 3.73 10.23
C TRP A 109 4.00 4.02 11.71
N LYS A 110 4.22 5.26 12.14
CA LYS A 110 3.91 5.67 13.52
C LYS A 110 2.42 5.47 13.83
N LEU A 111 1.51 5.91 12.95
CA LEU A 111 0.06 5.75 13.13
C LEU A 111 -0.39 4.29 13.13
N LEU A 112 0.30 3.42 12.38
CA LEU A 112 0.03 1.98 12.36
C LEU A 112 0.49 1.28 13.65
N LEU A 113 1.58 1.75 14.26
CA LEU A 113 2.18 1.12 15.46
C LEU A 113 1.65 1.70 16.77
N TYR A 114 1.29 2.99 16.78
CA TYR A 114 0.85 3.73 17.96
C TYR A 114 -0.50 4.36 17.66
N HIS A 115 -1.55 3.84 18.29
CA HIS A 115 -2.91 4.34 18.11
C HIS A 115 -3.26 5.50 19.06
N GLU A 116 -2.40 5.80 20.03
CA GLU A 116 -2.60 6.85 21.02
C GLU A 116 -1.36 7.75 21.14
N GLY A 117 -1.57 9.00 21.56
CA GLY A 117 -0.48 9.94 21.87
C GLY A 117 0.20 10.59 20.66
N ILE A 118 -0.19 10.26 19.43
CA ILE A 118 0.30 10.94 18.22
C ILE A 118 -0.57 12.17 17.95
N ASP A 119 0.00 13.36 18.12
CA ASP A 119 -0.54 14.58 17.53
C ASP A 119 -0.16 14.62 16.05
N PHE A 120 -1.08 14.13 15.21
CA PHE A 120 -0.90 14.01 13.76
C PHE A 120 -0.43 15.31 13.12
N PHE A 121 -1.09 16.43 13.45
CA PHE A 121 -0.80 17.71 12.81
C PHE A 121 0.54 18.26 13.23
N ARG A 122 0.88 18.15 14.53
CA ARG A 122 2.19 18.57 15.03
C ARG A 122 3.33 17.74 14.45
N GLU A 123 3.17 16.41 14.40
CA GLU A 123 4.17 15.49 13.85
C GLU A 123 4.37 15.73 12.35
N LEU A 124 3.29 15.85 11.58
CA LEU A 124 3.38 16.12 10.15
C LEU A 124 4.03 17.49 9.89
N LYS A 125 3.58 18.55 10.57
CA LYS A 125 4.17 19.90 10.42
C LYS A 125 5.66 19.93 10.79
N GLY A 126 6.09 19.13 11.77
CA GLY A 126 7.48 19.07 12.19
C GLY A 126 8.38 18.23 11.26
N SER A 127 7.83 17.21 10.59
CA SER A 127 8.58 16.29 9.74
C SER A 127 8.53 16.61 8.25
N ASP A 128 7.40 17.14 7.77
CA ASP A 128 7.17 17.55 6.38
C ASP A 128 6.22 18.77 6.34
N PRO A 129 6.77 19.99 6.55
CA PRO A 129 5.99 21.23 6.55
C PRO A 129 5.27 21.47 5.21
N ASP A 130 5.88 21.04 4.10
CA ASP A 130 5.33 21.24 2.76
C ASP A 130 4.10 20.36 2.55
N LEU A 131 4.19 19.07 2.91
CA LEU A 131 3.04 18.17 2.91
C LEU A 131 1.93 18.66 3.86
N TYR A 132 2.27 19.19 5.02
CA TYR A 132 1.31 19.81 5.94
C TYR A 132 0.55 20.98 5.27
N VAL A 133 1.28 21.88 4.59
CA VAL A 133 0.67 23.01 3.87
C VAL A 133 -0.18 22.52 2.68
N GLN A 134 0.32 21.54 1.93
CA GLN A 134 -0.44 20.91 0.84
C GLN A 134 -1.76 20.36 1.36
N MET A 135 -1.76 19.63 2.49
CA MET A 135 -2.99 19.12 3.11
C MET A 135 -3.98 20.24 3.48
N GLY A 136 -3.50 21.36 4.02
CA GLY A 136 -4.34 22.51 4.35
C GLY A 136 -4.96 23.21 3.14
N ARG A 137 -4.33 23.13 1.96
CA ARG A 137 -4.86 23.69 0.69
C ARG A 137 -5.85 22.77 -0.03
N MET A 138 -5.95 21.51 0.41
CA MET A 138 -6.74 20.46 -0.24
C MET A 138 -8.08 20.20 0.47
N GLY A 139 -8.35 20.91 1.58
CA GLY A 139 -9.59 20.86 2.37
C GLY A 139 -10.63 21.88 1.94
#